data_AF-A0A4P7VE64-F1
#
_entry.id   AF-A0A4P7VE64-F1
#
_cell.length_a   1.000
_cell.length_b   1.000
_cell.length_c   1.000
_cell.angle_alpha   90.00
_cell.angle_beta   90.00
_cell.angle_gamma   90.00
#
_symmetry.space_group_name_H-M   'P 1'
#
loop_
_entity.id
_entity.type
_entity.pdbx_description
1 polymer ?
#
loop_
_entity_poly.entity_id
_entity_poly.type
_entity_poly.pdbx_seq_one_letter_code
_entity_poly.pdbx_strand_id
1 'polypeptide(L)'
;MADYIKREVEKIATVIGALLIKLGIGKSGNTVENAYDCCRKELSDGLDIDLDRLLVDDNPLMYLTAVKGFGPEHLESLAQALRATMPTGSARRDTELTLLIGKILSYLSDIGYVSFSLGKR
;
A
#
# COMPACT_ATOMS: atom_id res chain seq x y z
N MET A 1 14.97 18.51 -13.22
CA MET A 1 14.83 17.04 -13.30
C MET A 1 14.74 16.40 -11.92
N ALA A 2 15.60 16.76 -10.96
CA ALA A 2 15.49 16.33 -9.56
C ALA A 2 14.15 16.72 -8.90
N ASP A 3 13.59 17.88 -9.26
CA ASP A 3 12.29 18.35 -8.74
C ASP A 3 11.10 17.47 -9.14
N TYR A 4 11.17 16.77 -10.27
CA TYR A 4 10.07 15.92 -10.73
C TYR A 4 9.99 14.62 -9.93
N ILE A 5 11.13 13.95 -9.73
CA ILE A 5 11.20 12.71 -8.94
C ILE A 5 10.80 12.97 -7.48
N LYS A 6 11.26 14.09 -6.91
CA LYS A 6 10.90 14.47 -5.55
C LYS A 6 9.39 14.69 -5.39
N ARG A 7 8.76 15.38 -6.34
CA ARG A 7 7.30 15.62 -6.33
C ARG A 7 6.50 14.32 -6.42
N GLU A 8 6.93 13.37 -7.23
CA GLU A 8 6.24 12.08 -7.36
C GLU A 8 6.39 11.24 -6.08
N VAL A 9 7.56 11.23 -5.46
CA VAL A 9 7.78 10.58 -4.15
C VAL A 9 6.92 11.22 -3.06
N GLU A 10 6.87 12.56 -3.01
CA GLU A 10 6.02 13.30 -2.06
C GLU A 10 4.52 13.04 -2.30
N LYS A 11 4.11 12.86 -3.57
CA LYS A 11 2.74 12.50 -3.94
C LYS A 11 2.36 11.11 -3.43
N ILE A 12 3.25 10.12 -3.59
CA ILE A 12 3.02 8.76 -3.08
C ILE A 12 2.89 8.78 -1.55
N ALA A 13 3.82 9.43 -0.86
CA ALA A 13 3.75 9.57 0.59
C ALA A 13 2.45 10.25 1.06
N THR A 14 2.00 11.29 0.35
CA THR A 14 0.78 12.02 0.67
C THR A 14 -0.46 11.15 0.49
N VAL A 15 -0.59 10.45 -0.64
CA VAL A 15 -1.76 9.61 -0.91
C VAL A 15 -1.82 8.42 0.05
N ILE A 16 -0.71 7.73 0.28
CA ILE A 16 -0.69 6.58 1.21
C ILE A 16 -0.92 7.06 2.64
N GLY A 17 -0.34 8.17 3.07
CA GLY A 17 -0.59 8.74 4.39
C GLY A 17 -2.06 9.10 4.61
N ALA A 18 -2.70 9.72 3.61
CA ALA A 18 -4.14 10.02 3.66
C ALA A 18 -4.99 8.74 3.71
N LEU A 19 -4.61 7.72 2.94
CA LEU A 19 -5.26 6.41 2.94
C LEU A 19 -5.16 5.73 4.31
N LEU A 20 -3.99 5.72 4.94
CA LEU A 20 -3.80 5.14 6.28
C LEU A 20 -4.70 5.81 7.32
N ILE A 21 -4.78 7.15 7.29
CA ILE A 21 -5.65 7.91 8.19
C ILE A 21 -7.13 7.56 7.93
N LYS A 22 -7.55 7.48 6.66
CA LYS A 22 -8.92 7.10 6.29
C LYS A 22 -9.26 5.69 6.76
N LEU A 23 -8.31 4.76 6.69
CA LEU A 23 -8.48 3.39 7.17
C LEU A 23 -8.41 3.24 8.70
N GLY A 24 -8.23 4.34 9.44
CA GLY A 24 -8.13 4.33 10.90
C GLY A 24 -6.79 3.81 11.43
N ILE A 25 -5.76 3.69 10.58
CA ILE A 25 -4.43 3.28 11.00
C ILE A 25 -3.74 4.48 11.64
N GLY A 26 -3.60 4.45 12.97
CA GLY A 26 -2.88 5.45 13.76
C GLY A 26 -3.73 6.34 14.68
N LYS A 27 -5.07 6.30 14.60
CA LYS A 27 -5.97 6.94 15.58
C LYS A 27 -7.26 6.13 15.77
N SER A 28 -7.71 6.02 17.01
CA SER A 28 -9.02 5.48 17.37
C SER A 28 -10.14 6.34 16.76
N GLY A 29 -10.70 5.93 15.63
CA GLY A 29 -11.87 6.63 15.09
C GLY A 29 -12.22 6.23 13.67
N ASN A 30 -13.31 5.49 13.55
CA ASN A 30 -14.06 5.13 12.35
C ASN A 30 -13.37 4.18 11.37
N THR A 31 -13.61 2.89 11.57
CA THR A 31 -13.54 1.89 10.50
C THR A 31 -14.46 2.33 9.36
N VAL A 32 -13.91 2.54 8.17
CA VAL A 32 -14.71 2.88 6.98
C VAL A 32 -15.56 1.67 6.59
N GLU A 33 -16.88 1.86 6.44
CA GLU A 33 -17.73 0.90 5.75
C GLU A 33 -17.21 0.75 4.31
N ASN A 34 -16.75 -0.45 3.95
CA ASN A 34 -16.05 -0.77 2.69
C ASN A 34 -14.62 -0.22 2.56
N ALA A 35 -13.77 -0.53 3.55
CA ALA A 35 -12.33 -0.25 3.54
C ALA A 35 -11.61 -0.64 2.22
N TYR A 36 -12.00 -1.77 1.60
CA TYR A 36 -11.44 -2.20 0.31
C TYR A 36 -11.75 -1.23 -0.83
N ASP A 37 -13.03 -0.87 -1.03
CA ASP A 37 -13.41 0.09 -2.08
C ASP A 37 -12.81 1.48 -1.83
N CYS A 38 -12.69 1.89 -0.57
CA CYS A 38 -11.98 3.11 -0.20
C CYS A 38 -10.51 3.04 -0.65
N CYS A 39 -9.80 1.98 -0.28
CA CYS A 39 -8.39 1.78 -0.68
C CYS A 39 -8.21 1.73 -2.20
N ARG A 40 -9.03 0.94 -2.88
CA ARG A 40 -9.05 0.84 -4.34
C ARG A 40 -9.24 2.20 -5.00
N LYS A 41 -10.21 2.99 -4.54
CA LYS A 41 -10.50 4.32 -5.09
C LYS A 41 -9.35 5.29 -4.84
N GLU A 42 -8.79 5.34 -3.63
CA GLU A 42 -7.70 6.26 -3.31
C GLU A 42 -6.42 5.94 -4.09
N LEU A 43 -6.11 4.65 -4.28
CA LEU A 43 -4.98 4.22 -5.11
C LEU A 43 -5.19 4.57 -6.59
N SER A 44 -6.42 4.42 -7.09
CA SER A 44 -6.78 4.78 -8.46
C SER A 44 -6.74 6.30 -8.68
N ASP A 45 -7.46 7.08 -7.88
CA ASP A 45 -7.56 8.55 -8.05
C ASP A 45 -6.23 9.25 -7.70
N GLY A 46 -5.53 8.78 -6.67
CA GLY A 46 -4.32 9.41 -6.17
C GLY A 46 -3.06 9.01 -6.95
N LEU A 47 -2.91 7.72 -7.29
CA LEU A 47 -1.67 7.17 -7.85
C LEU A 47 -1.84 6.50 -9.22
N ASP A 48 -3.05 6.51 -9.77
CA ASP A 48 -3.38 5.82 -11.02
C ASP A 48 -3.00 4.32 -10.91
N ILE A 49 -3.28 3.72 -9.75
CA ILE A 49 -3.02 2.30 -9.47
C ILE A 49 -4.36 1.57 -9.40
N ASP A 50 -4.56 0.64 -10.33
CA ASP A 50 -5.70 -0.28 -10.30
C ASP A 50 -5.37 -1.44 -9.36
N LEU A 51 -6.00 -1.45 -8.18
CA LEU A 51 -5.77 -2.45 -7.16
C LEU A 51 -6.17 -3.86 -7.63
N ASP A 52 -7.27 -4.02 -8.35
CA ASP A 52 -7.68 -5.36 -8.83
C ASP A 52 -6.69 -5.92 -9.84
N ARG A 53 -6.11 -5.06 -10.70
CA ARG A 53 -5.02 -5.47 -11.60
C ARG A 53 -3.75 -5.83 -10.84
N LEU A 54 -3.38 -5.02 -9.85
CA LEU A 54 -2.19 -5.27 -9.03
C LEU A 54 -2.26 -6.61 -8.28
N LEU A 55 -3.46 -7.01 -7.85
CA LEU A 55 -3.69 -8.27 -7.14
C LEU A 55 -3.48 -9.52 -8.00
N VAL A 56 -3.77 -9.42 -9.31
CA VAL A 56 -3.62 -10.53 -10.27
C VAL A 56 -2.34 -10.44 -11.08
N ASP A 57 -1.52 -9.42 -10.86
CA ASP A 57 -0.26 -9.20 -11.57
C ASP A 57 0.79 -10.26 -11.19
N ASP A 58 1.53 -10.76 -12.18
CA ASP A 58 2.60 -11.72 -11.97
C ASP A 58 3.75 -11.12 -11.12
N ASN A 59 4.09 -9.84 -11.35
CA ASN A 59 5.19 -9.14 -10.71
C ASN A 59 4.79 -7.73 -10.19
N PRO A 60 3.91 -7.68 -9.17
CA PRO A 60 3.38 -6.41 -8.66
C PRO A 60 4.47 -5.51 -8.07
N LEU A 61 5.56 -6.09 -7.57
CA LEU A 61 6.68 -5.32 -7.01
C LEU A 61 7.44 -4.55 -8.07
N MET A 62 7.67 -5.15 -9.24
CA MET A 62 8.34 -4.46 -10.35
C MET A 62 7.51 -3.28 -10.83
N TYR A 63 6.18 -3.44 -10.90
CA TYR A 63 5.27 -2.33 -11.20
C TYR A 63 5.33 -1.23 -10.14
N LEU A 64 5.21 -1.58 -8.85
CA LEU A 64 5.21 -0.58 -7.77
C LEU A 64 6.55 0.18 -7.69
N THR A 65 7.68 -0.53 -7.77
CA THR A 65 9.01 0.07 -7.59
C THR A 65 9.53 0.75 -8.85
N ALA A 66 9.54 0.06 -9.99
CA ALA A 66 10.18 0.56 -11.21
C ALA A 66 9.25 1.46 -12.04
N VAL A 67 7.94 1.21 -12.04
CA VAL A 67 6.97 2.00 -12.83
C VAL A 67 6.40 3.15 -11.99
N LYS A 68 5.93 2.85 -10.77
CA LYS A 68 5.31 3.85 -9.91
C LYS A 68 6.29 4.55 -8.97
N GLY A 69 7.54 4.08 -8.84
CA GLY A 69 8.57 4.74 -8.03
C GLY A 69 8.38 4.56 -6.51
N PHE A 70 7.73 3.49 -6.07
CA PHE A 70 7.55 3.20 -4.65
C PHE A 70 8.89 2.90 -3.98
N GLY A 71 9.23 3.70 -2.98
CA GLY A 71 10.29 3.38 -2.03
C GLY A 71 9.85 2.33 -1.00
N PRO A 72 10.80 1.82 -0.20
CA PRO A 72 10.51 0.79 0.79
C PRO A 72 9.52 1.26 1.88
N GLU A 73 9.57 2.52 2.29
CA GLU A 73 8.62 3.12 3.22
C GLU A 73 7.18 3.21 2.67
N HIS A 74 7.07 3.48 1.37
CA HIS A 74 5.78 3.51 0.66
C HIS A 74 5.20 2.11 0.55
N LEU A 75 6.04 1.11 0.25
CA LEU A 75 5.64 -0.29 0.20
C LEU A 75 5.19 -0.80 1.58
N GLU A 76 5.91 -0.46 2.66
CA GLU A 76 5.49 -0.81 4.01
C GLU A 76 4.11 -0.22 4.33
N SER A 77 3.95 1.07 4.08
CA SER A 77 2.70 1.79 4.34
C SER A 77 1.54 1.27 3.48
N LEU A 78 1.81 0.91 2.22
CA LEU A 78 0.84 0.25 1.35
C LEU A 78 0.43 -1.11 1.92
N ALA A 79 1.38 -1.94 2.35
CA ALA A 79 1.08 -3.25 2.94
C ALA A 79 0.22 -3.12 4.21
N GLN A 80 0.46 -2.10 5.04
CA GLN A 80 -0.38 -1.79 6.19
C GLN A 80 -1.81 -1.40 5.77
N ALA A 81 -1.93 -0.51 4.78
CA ALA A 81 -3.23 -0.10 4.23
C ALA A 81 -4.01 -1.31 3.69
N LEU A 82 -3.38 -2.13 2.84
CA LEU A 82 -3.98 -3.35 2.29
C LEU A 82 -4.44 -4.30 3.40
N ARG A 83 -3.66 -4.45 4.47
CA ARG A 83 -4.02 -5.30 5.61
C ARG A 83 -5.26 -4.80 6.34
N ALA A 84 -5.43 -3.48 6.50
CA ALA A 84 -6.61 -2.91 7.13
C ALA A 84 -7.88 -3.01 6.28
N THR A 85 -7.75 -3.30 4.98
CA THR A 85 -8.92 -3.56 4.13
C THR A 85 -9.51 -4.95 4.32
N MET A 86 -8.78 -5.86 4.96
CA MET A 86 -9.24 -7.23 5.21
C MET A 86 -10.05 -7.33 6.51
N PRO A 87 -11.10 -8.16 6.56
CA PRO A 87 -11.63 -8.99 5.46
C PRO A 87 -12.47 -8.17 4.46
N THR A 88 -12.36 -8.52 3.19
CA THR A 88 -13.08 -7.86 2.08
C THR A 88 -14.46 -8.46 1.81
N GLY A 89 -14.80 -9.55 2.51
CA GLY A 89 -16.01 -10.34 2.25
C GLY A 89 -15.90 -11.29 1.04
N SER A 90 -14.72 -11.37 0.41
CA SER A 90 -14.43 -12.29 -0.69
C SER A 90 -13.16 -13.07 -0.41
N ALA A 91 -13.31 -14.38 -0.14
CA ALA A 91 -12.17 -15.26 0.16
C ALA A 91 -11.09 -15.25 -0.93
N ARG A 92 -11.48 -15.08 -2.19
CA ARG A 92 -10.54 -14.92 -3.31
C ARG A 92 -9.70 -13.65 -3.15
N ARG A 93 -10.34 -12.49 -2.95
CA ARG A 93 -9.64 -11.21 -2.78
C ARG A 93 -8.80 -11.20 -1.52
N ASP A 94 -9.28 -11.78 -0.42
CA ASP A 94 -8.52 -11.90 0.82
C ASP A 94 -7.24 -12.73 0.62
N THR A 95 -7.32 -13.78 -0.21
CA THR A 95 -6.15 -14.59 -0.60
C THR A 95 -5.18 -13.79 -1.46
N GLU A 96 -5.68 -13.10 -2.49
CA GLU A 96 -4.86 -12.27 -3.39
C GLU A 96 -4.17 -11.12 -2.61
N LEU A 97 -4.90 -10.45 -1.69
CA LEU A 97 -4.35 -9.43 -0.80
C LEU A 97 -3.26 -10.00 0.10
N THR A 98 -3.50 -11.17 0.71
CA THR A 98 -2.51 -11.85 1.55
C THR A 98 -1.24 -12.17 0.77
N LEU A 99 -1.37 -12.64 -0.48
CA LEU A 99 -0.24 -12.93 -1.36
C LEU A 99 0.54 -11.65 -1.71
N LEU A 100 -0.16 -10.56 -2.08
CA LEU A 100 0.48 -9.28 -2.40
C LEU A 100 1.22 -8.70 -1.19
N ILE A 101 0.58 -8.69 -0.02
CA ILE A 101 1.20 -8.26 1.24
C ILE A 101 2.43 -9.12 1.53
N GLY A 102 2.33 -10.44 1.38
CA GLY A 102 3.44 -11.36 1.55
C GLY A 102 4.62 -11.06 0.62
N LYS A 103 4.36 -10.81 -0.67
CA LYS A 103 5.37 -10.40 -1.65
C LYS A 103 6.07 -9.11 -1.21
N ILE A 104 5.31 -8.09 -0.80
CA ILE A 104 5.85 -6.81 -0.32
C ILE A 104 6.75 -7.00 0.91
N LEU A 105 6.26 -7.70 1.94
CA LEU A 105 7.04 -7.92 3.16
C LEU A 105 8.30 -8.76 2.90
N SER A 106 8.21 -9.77 2.03
CA SER A 106 9.37 -10.57 1.63
C SER A 106 10.42 -9.72 0.93
N TYR A 107 10.01 -8.83 0.02
CA TYR A 107 10.92 -7.91 -0.67
C TYR A 107 11.58 -6.93 0.30
N LEU A 108 10.81 -6.34 1.22
CA LEU A 108 11.36 -5.46 2.26
C LEU A 108 12.38 -6.19 3.14
N SER A 109 12.12 -7.45 3.50
CA SER A 109 13.07 -8.26 4.26
C SER A 109 14.32 -8.59 3.45
N ASP A 110 14.21 -8.86 2.14
CA ASP A 110 15.32 -9.21 1.26
C ASP A 110 16.32 -8.05 1.10
N ILE A 111 15.79 -6.82 0.95
CA ILE A 111 16.62 -5.61 0.88
C ILE A 111 17.11 -5.12 2.27
N GLY A 112 16.82 -5.86 3.34
CA GLY A 112 17.23 -5.51 4.70
C GLY A 112 16.51 -4.27 5.27
N TYR A 113 15.32 -3.95 4.78
CA TYR A 113 14.55 -2.82 5.29
C TYR A 113 14.02 -3.10 6.70
N VAL A 114 14.50 -2.32 7.67
CA VAL A 114 14.00 -2.35 9.05
C VAL A 114 12.90 -1.32 9.18
N SER A 115 11.65 -1.80 9.22
CA SER A 115 10.44 -1.02 9.47
C SER A 115 10.62 0.02 10.58
N PHE A 116 10.35 1.29 10.26
CA PHE A 116 10.35 2.37 11.27
C PHE A 116 9.20 2.19 12.28
N SER A 117 8.13 1.47 11.90
CA SER A 117 6.96 1.24 12.75
C SER A 117 7.11 0.09 13.76
N LEU A 118 8.18 -0.70 13.71
CA LEU A 118 8.47 -1.78 14.68
C LEU A 118 9.49 -1.36 15.76
N GLY A 119 10.01 -0.14 15.67
CA GLY A 119 11.07 0.38 16.54
C GLY A 119 10.58 1.27 17.68
N LYS A 120 9.57 0.89 18.47
CA LYS A 120 9.42 1.27 19.89
C LYS A 120 8.48 0.28 20.60
N ARG A 121 9.06 -0.71 21.27
CA ARG A 121 8.51 -1.25 22.52
C ARG A 121 9.13 -0.46 23.67
#